data_AF-A0A1V0PUW6-F1
#
_entry.id   AF-A0A1V0PUW6-F1
#
_cell.length_a   1.000
_cell.length_b   1.000
_cell.length_c   1.000
_cell.angle_alpha   90.00
_cell.angle_beta   90.00
_cell.angle_gamma   90.00
#
_symmetry.space_group_name_H-M   'P 1'
#
loop_
_entity.id
_entity.type
_entity.pdbx_description
1 polymer ?
#
loop_
_entity_poly.entity_id
_entity_poly.type
_entity_poly.pdbx_seq_one_letter_code
_entity_poly.pdbx_strand_id
1 'polypeptide(L)'
;MLIAAGTASAQDNGEIVTRQYDDGAIYEGTFKDGQQHGQGTYRLPNGYEYSGQWVEGRIEGTGVARLVNGSVYEGEFTNGKPDGRGKITFADGGTYEGAWQDGKITGEGVAVYANGMRYEGEFRNAMHHGVGVVTSPNGYVYEGTWVDGAKDGKGKITYPGGRVYEGEMKDNKRSGQGTLTTPEGLTYAGTWEDGEMNGLGILTQPNGDTYEGTFVNGERHGTGKVTYANGDVYEGDYRNDKRHGKGVFLGIDGYRYEGDWVAGRIEGEGRLTYPDGAVYVGEFRDDLPEGKGKVTYADGSTYEGNWAAGVIEGEGKATFLNGLVYEGAFKNATYDGLGTMTHESGYLYTGEWKNGLRDGEGTATYPDGSVYSGHFVNGEREGQGTITMPDGFTYTGGWKDGKFDGPGVATYSNGDRYEGMFAKGVIDGQGRMQYASGAVREGMWRNGEPVEDTATPAEVRAD
;
A
#
# COMPACT_ATOMS: atom_id res chain seq x y z
N MET A 1 -19.39 -92.75 -57.94
CA MET A 1 -18.18 -93.45 -57.44
C MET A 1 -18.05 -93.05 -55.98
N LEU A 2 -18.15 -94.02 -55.06
CA LEU A 2 -18.11 -93.82 -53.61
C LEU A 2 -16.79 -93.16 -53.17
N ILE A 3 -16.80 -92.37 -52.09
CA ILE A 3 -16.16 -92.70 -50.79
C ILE A 3 -16.52 -91.66 -49.71
N ALA A 4 -17.02 -92.22 -48.60
CA ALA A 4 -16.99 -91.82 -47.19
C ALA A 4 -17.48 -90.43 -46.74
N ALA A 5 -18.70 -90.44 -46.20
CA ALA A 5 -19.07 -89.64 -45.05
C ALA A 5 -18.21 -90.05 -43.83
N GLY A 6 -17.41 -89.12 -43.31
CA GLY A 6 -16.80 -89.19 -41.99
C GLY A 6 -17.66 -88.39 -41.02
N THR A 7 -18.45 -89.09 -40.21
CA THR A 7 -19.11 -88.54 -39.03
C THR A 7 -18.05 -88.04 -38.05
N ALA A 8 -17.92 -86.72 -37.91
CA ALA A 8 -17.21 -86.13 -36.78
C ALA A 8 -18.07 -86.33 -35.54
N SER A 9 -17.66 -87.30 -34.71
CA SER A 9 -18.23 -87.52 -33.38
C SER A 9 -18.02 -86.29 -32.51
N ALA A 10 -19.08 -85.87 -31.82
CA ALA A 10 -19.06 -84.88 -30.77
C ALA A 10 -17.96 -85.19 -29.74
N GLN A 11 -16.93 -84.34 -29.71
CA GLN A 11 -15.92 -84.32 -28.66
C GLN A 11 -16.39 -83.30 -27.62
N ASP A 12 -17.31 -83.71 -26.75
CA ASP A 12 -17.95 -82.88 -25.71
C ASP A 12 -17.53 -83.33 -24.30
N ASN A 13 -16.23 -83.57 -24.11
CA ASN A 13 -15.69 -84.09 -22.83
C ASN A 13 -14.84 -83.08 -22.05
N GLY A 14 -14.85 -81.79 -22.41
CA GLY A 14 -14.00 -80.80 -21.74
C GLY A 14 -12.50 -81.13 -21.83
N GLU A 15 -12.12 -81.94 -22.82
CA GLU A 15 -10.74 -82.32 -23.08
C GLU A 15 -9.97 -81.08 -23.58
N ILE A 16 -8.82 -80.81 -22.96
CA ILE A 16 -7.94 -79.72 -23.38
C ILE A 16 -7.22 -80.17 -24.65
N VAL A 17 -7.44 -79.46 -25.74
CA VAL A 17 -6.84 -79.75 -27.05
C VAL A 17 -5.93 -78.60 -27.46
N THR A 18 -4.72 -78.93 -27.93
CA THR A 18 -3.82 -77.97 -28.58
C THR A 18 -4.03 -77.99 -30.09
N ARG A 19 -4.30 -76.84 -30.69
CA ARG A 19 -4.43 -76.63 -32.14
C ARG A 19 -3.50 -75.50 -32.58
N GLN A 20 -2.65 -75.79 -33.55
CA GLN A 20 -1.84 -74.80 -34.25
C GLN A 20 -2.52 -74.43 -35.58
N TYR A 21 -2.56 -73.15 -35.88
CA TYR A 21 -3.16 -72.59 -37.10
C TYR A 21 -2.08 -72.19 -38.11
N ASP A 22 -2.47 -72.02 -39.38
CA ASP A 22 -1.56 -71.71 -40.48
C ASP A 22 -0.83 -70.37 -40.32
N ASP A 23 -1.44 -69.43 -39.58
CA ASP A 23 -0.85 -68.13 -39.22
C ASP A 23 0.18 -68.23 -38.08
N GLY A 24 0.45 -69.45 -37.59
CA GLY A 24 1.34 -69.72 -36.48
C GLY A 24 0.70 -69.52 -35.10
N ALA A 25 -0.59 -69.16 -35.03
CA ALA A 25 -1.29 -69.06 -33.76
C ALA A 25 -1.47 -70.43 -33.11
N ILE A 26 -1.42 -70.48 -31.79
CA ILE A 26 -1.63 -71.70 -31.00
C ILE A 26 -2.79 -71.46 -30.06
N TYR A 27 -3.80 -72.32 -30.11
CA TYR A 27 -4.85 -72.39 -29.11
C TYR A 27 -4.73 -73.68 -28.31
N GLU A 28 -4.80 -73.58 -26.98
CA GLU A 28 -4.83 -74.69 -26.05
C GLU A 28 -6.05 -74.54 -25.15
N GLY A 29 -7.06 -75.39 -25.31
CA GLY A 29 -8.30 -75.26 -24.54
C GLY A 29 -9.40 -76.20 -24.99
N THR A 30 -10.61 -75.95 -24.50
CA THR A 30 -11.79 -76.75 -24.82
C THR A 30 -12.45 -76.28 -26.13
N PHE A 31 -13.15 -77.20 -26.80
CA PHE A 31 -13.89 -76.97 -28.03
C PHE A 31 -15.33 -77.47 -27.89
N LYS A 32 -16.26 -76.81 -28.56
CA LYS A 32 -17.64 -77.28 -28.75
C LYS A 32 -18.01 -77.10 -30.22
N ASP A 33 -18.54 -78.15 -30.85
CA ASP A 33 -18.90 -78.16 -32.27
C ASP A 33 -17.77 -77.69 -33.21
N GLY A 34 -16.53 -78.02 -32.85
CA GLY A 34 -15.33 -77.67 -33.61
C GLY A 34 -14.80 -76.25 -33.41
N GLN A 35 -15.48 -75.41 -32.62
CA GLN A 35 -15.11 -74.03 -32.31
C GLN A 35 -14.57 -73.90 -30.88
N GLN A 36 -13.70 -72.92 -30.61
CA GLN A 36 -13.24 -72.66 -29.24
C GLN A 36 -14.44 -72.35 -28.34
N HIS A 37 -14.56 -73.05 -27.20
CA HIS A 37 -15.67 -72.86 -26.27
C HIS A 37 -15.23 -73.31 -24.87
N GLY A 38 -15.61 -72.60 -23.82
CA GLY A 38 -15.20 -72.90 -22.45
C GLY A 38 -13.95 -72.12 -22.04
N GLN A 39 -12.90 -72.79 -21.56
CA GLN A 39 -11.65 -72.14 -21.15
C GLN A 39 -10.54 -72.47 -22.15
N GLY A 40 -9.71 -71.48 -22.48
CA GLY A 40 -8.57 -71.71 -23.36
C GLY A 40 -7.59 -70.56 -23.43
N THR A 41 -6.36 -70.92 -23.83
CA THR A 41 -5.27 -69.99 -24.06
C THR A 41 -4.93 -69.89 -25.53
N TYR A 42 -4.97 -68.68 -26.09
CA TYR A 42 -4.62 -68.34 -27.46
C TYR A 42 -3.34 -67.52 -27.48
N ARG A 43 -2.36 -67.94 -28.28
CA ARG A 43 -1.05 -67.32 -28.43
C ARG A 43 -0.79 -67.00 -29.89
N LEU A 44 -0.42 -65.75 -30.16
CA LEU A 44 0.01 -65.30 -31.48
C LEU A 44 1.55 -65.23 -31.53
N PRO A 45 2.18 -65.50 -32.69
CA PRO A 45 3.62 -65.37 -32.87
C PRO A 45 4.18 -63.96 -32.57
N ASN A 46 3.32 -62.93 -32.66
CA ASN A 46 3.69 -61.55 -32.35
C ASN A 46 3.81 -61.26 -30.84
N GLY A 47 3.54 -62.25 -29.97
CA GLY A 47 3.63 -62.12 -28.52
C GLY A 47 2.32 -61.77 -27.81
N TYR A 48 1.21 -61.59 -28.54
CA TYR A 48 -0.11 -61.50 -27.90
C TYR A 48 -0.51 -62.86 -27.33
N GLU A 49 -0.99 -62.87 -26.10
CA GLU A 49 -1.55 -64.06 -25.43
C GLU A 49 -2.86 -63.70 -24.75
N TYR A 50 -3.89 -64.52 -24.93
CA TYR A 50 -5.15 -64.43 -24.18
C TYR A 50 -5.41 -65.76 -23.48
N SER A 51 -5.75 -65.75 -22.20
CA SER A 51 -6.22 -66.92 -21.45
C SER A 51 -7.54 -66.60 -20.77
N GLY A 52 -8.60 -67.33 -21.09
CA GLY A 52 -9.90 -67.10 -20.46
C GLY A 52 -11.06 -67.79 -21.16
N GLN A 53 -12.24 -67.18 -21.01
CA GLN A 53 -13.51 -67.70 -21.51
C GLN A 53 -13.68 -67.51 -23.02
N TRP A 54 -14.16 -68.57 -23.67
CA TRP A 54 -14.51 -68.60 -25.10
C TRP A 54 -15.95 -69.06 -25.28
N VAL A 55 -16.66 -68.41 -26.20
CA VAL A 55 -18.01 -68.79 -26.61
C VAL A 55 -18.09 -68.76 -28.14
N GLU A 56 -18.20 -69.94 -28.75
CA GLU A 56 -18.42 -70.09 -30.20
C GLU A 56 -17.32 -69.39 -31.02
N GLY A 57 -16.06 -69.69 -30.70
CA GLY A 57 -14.89 -69.13 -31.36
C GLY A 57 -14.56 -67.68 -30.99
N ARG A 58 -15.36 -67.03 -30.14
CA ARG A 58 -15.14 -65.65 -29.68
C ARG A 58 -14.63 -65.62 -28.25
N ILE A 59 -13.74 -64.67 -27.98
CA ILE A 59 -13.32 -64.30 -26.63
C ILE A 59 -14.49 -63.53 -25.99
N GLU A 60 -15.11 -64.12 -24.97
CA GLU A 60 -16.34 -63.64 -24.33
C GLU A 60 -16.28 -63.97 -22.85
N GLY A 61 -16.65 -63.03 -21.98
CA GLY A 61 -16.61 -63.22 -20.52
C GLY A 61 -15.25 -62.82 -19.92
N THR A 62 -14.76 -63.51 -18.90
CA THR A 62 -13.55 -63.09 -18.16
C THR A 62 -12.27 -63.75 -18.67
N GLY A 63 -11.17 -63.01 -18.65
CA GLY A 63 -9.85 -63.54 -19.02
C GLY A 63 -8.70 -62.57 -18.76
N VAL A 64 -7.51 -63.01 -19.17
CA VAL A 64 -6.26 -62.25 -19.08
C VAL A 64 -5.63 -62.15 -20.47
N ALA A 65 -5.40 -60.94 -20.97
CA ALA A 65 -4.69 -60.67 -22.20
C ALA A 65 -3.32 -60.03 -21.92
N ARG A 66 -2.23 -60.66 -22.37
CA ARG A 66 -0.90 -60.06 -22.49
C ARG A 66 -0.78 -59.46 -23.88
N LEU A 67 -0.65 -58.14 -23.94
CA LEU A 67 -0.53 -57.37 -25.16
C LEU A 67 0.92 -57.40 -25.68
N VAL A 68 1.08 -57.19 -26.98
CA VAL A 68 2.40 -57.18 -27.66
C VAL A 68 3.36 -56.15 -27.05
N ASN A 69 2.84 -55.05 -26.51
CA ASN A 69 3.64 -54.02 -25.86
C ASN A 69 4.06 -54.37 -24.42
N GLY A 70 3.72 -55.56 -23.91
CA GLY A 70 4.01 -56.01 -22.55
C GLY A 70 2.95 -55.66 -21.51
N SER A 71 1.91 -54.90 -21.88
CA SER A 71 0.80 -54.59 -20.97
C SER A 71 -0.05 -55.84 -20.72
N VAL A 72 -0.64 -55.94 -19.54
CA VAL A 72 -1.50 -57.08 -19.14
C VAL A 72 -2.87 -56.55 -18.75
N TYR A 73 -3.91 -56.97 -19.45
CA TYR A 73 -5.30 -56.70 -19.08
C TYR A 73 -5.92 -57.95 -18.45
N GLU A 74 -6.64 -57.78 -17.36
CA GLU A 74 -7.43 -58.80 -16.67
C GLU A 74 -8.84 -58.25 -16.46
N GLY A 75 -9.85 -58.92 -16.99
CA GLY A 75 -11.23 -58.44 -16.86
C GLY A 75 -12.20 -59.06 -17.84
N GLU A 76 -13.30 -58.36 -18.04
CA GLU A 76 -14.39 -58.75 -18.94
C GLU A 76 -14.05 -58.42 -20.40
N PHE A 77 -14.51 -59.28 -21.30
CA PHE A 77 -14.38 -59.17 -22.74
C PHE A 77 -15.73 -59.41 -23.42
N THR A 78 -15.99 -58.61 -24.46
CA THR A 78 -17.08 -58.84 -25.41
C THR A 78 -16.51 -58.77 -26.83
N ASN A 79 -16.80 -59.78 -27.66
CA ASN A 79 -16.26 -59.90 -29.02
C ASN A 79 -14.74 -59.67 -29.12
N GLY A 80 -13.98 -60.21 -28.16
CA GLY A 80 -12.52 -60.10 -28.09
C GLY A 80 -11.96 -58.74 -27.73
N LYS A 81 -12.78 -57.80 -27.27
CA LYS A 81 -12.33 -56.50 -26.75
C LYS A 81 -12.64 -56.39 -25.25
N PRO A 82 -11.79 -55.71 -24.47
CA PRO A 82 -12.15 -55.28 -23.12
C PRO A 82 -13.50 -54.54 -23.10
N ASP A 83 -14.47 -55.06 -22.37
CA ASP A 83 -15.82 -54.50 -22.28
C ASP A 83 -16.46 -54.97 -20.97
N GLY A 84 -16.94 -54.06 -20.13
CA GLY A 84 -17.34 -54.33 -18.75
C GLY A 84 -16.33 -53.78 -17.74
N ARG A 85 -16.00 -54.51 -16.67
CA ARG A 85 -14.96 -54.11 -15.71
C ARG A 85 -13.66 -54.86 -15.92
N GLY A 86 -12.54 -54.16 -15.74
CA GLY A 86 -11.23 -54.77 -15.85
C GLY A 86 -10.09 -53.88 -15.40
N LYS A 87 -8.94 -54.51 -15.20
CA LYS A 87 -7.69 -53.91 -14.80
C LYS A 87 -6.63 -54.11 -15.87
N ILE A 88 -6.00 -53.03 -16.32
CA ILE A 88 -4.79 -53.08 -17.13
C ILE A 88 -3.59 -52.67 -16.29
N THR A 89 -2.50 -53.43 -16.40
CA THR A 89 -1.16 -53.03 -15.96
C THR A 89 -0.36 -52.73 -17.23
N PHE A 90 0.02 -51.47 -17.39
CA PHE A 90 0.82 -50.99 -18.52
C PHE A 90 2.28 -51.42 -18.38
N ALA A 91 3.00 -51.44 -19.50
CA ALA A 91 4.40 -51.87 -19.54
C ALA A 91 5.35 -50.99 -18.70
N ASP A 92 4.96 -49.74 -18.42
CA ASP A 92 5.69 -48.81 -17.55
C ASP A 92 5.39 -49.01 -16.06
N GLY A 93 4.53 -49.97 -15.72
CA GLY A 93 4.09 -50.27 -14.35
C GLY A 93 2.86 -49.48 -13.89
N GLY A 94 2.34 -48.54 -14.70
CA GLY A 94 1.09 -47.87 -14.42
C GLY A 94 -0.09 -48.84 -14.46
N THR A 95 -1.19 -48.51 -13.80
CA THR A 95 -2.42 -49.31 -13.83
C THR A 95 -3.64 -48.46 -14.11
N TYR A 96 -4.66 -49.06 -14.71
CA TYR A 96 -6.03 -48.57 -14.67
C TYR A 96 -6.96 -49.72 -14.29
N GLU A 97 -7.90 -49.46 -13.39
CA GLU A 97 -8.92 -50.40 -12.94
C GLU A 97 -10.28 -49.70 -12.97
N GLY A 98 -11.20 -50.18 -13.81
CA GLY A 98 -12.49 -49.50 -13.99
C GLY A 98 -13.30 -50.03 -15.16
N ALA A 99 -14.17 -49.17 -15.68
CA ALA A 99 -15.06 -49.51 -16.79
C ALA A 99 -14.38 -49.43 -18.17
N TRP A 100 -14.78 -50.36 -19.03
CA TRP A 100 -14.33 -50.51 -20.39
C TRP A 100 -15.54 -50.64 -21.32
N GLN A 101 -15.43 -50.06 -22.50
CA GLN A 101 -16.42 -50.21 -23.56
C GLN A 101 -15.69 -50.28 -24.90
N ASP A 102 -15.94 -51.32 -25.68
CA ASP A 102 -15.34 -51.52 -27.00
C ASP A 102 -13.80 -51.38 -27.01
N GLY A 103 -13.14 -51.85 -25.96
CA GLY A 103 -11.69 -51.79 -25.78
C GLY A 103 -11.15 -50.43 -25.31
N LYS A 104 -12.03 -49.49 -24.95
CA LYS A 104 -11.65 -48.15 -24.48
C LYS A 104 -11.96 -47.98 -23.00
N ILE A 105 -11.05 -47.32 -22.30
CA ILE A 105 -11.23 -46.86 -20.92
C ILE A 105 -12.31 -45.78 -20.89
N THR A 106 -13.35 -45.98 -20.09
CA THR A 106 -14.51 -45.09 -19.98
C THR A 106 -15.17 -45.21 -18.60
N GLY A 107 -16.08 -44.30 -18.25
CA GLY A 107 -16.83 -44.34 -16.99
C GLY A 107 -15.93 -44.26 -15.76
N GLU A 108 -16.41 -44.73 -14.62
CA GLU A 108 -15.67 -44.64 -13.36
C GLU A 108 -14.48 -45.62 -13.32
N GLY A 109 -13.35 -45.16 -12.78
CA GLY A 109 -12.20 -46.00 -12.52
C GLY A 109 -11.10 -45.33 -11.70
N VAL A 110 -10.04 -46.09 -11.45
CA VAL A 110 -8.85 -45.68 -10.72
C VAL A 110 -7.62 -45.92 -11.60
N ALA A 111 -6.87 -44.86 -11.90
CA ALA A 111 -5.57 -44.95 -12.54
C ALA A 111 -4.45 -44.68 -11.53
N VAL A 112 -3.41 -45.50 -11.53
CA VAL A 112 -2.14 -45.25 -10.82
C VAL A 112 -1.06 -45.14 -11.89
N TYR A 113 -0.49 -43.95 -12.06
CA TYR A 113 0.54 -43.69 -13.07
C TYR A 113 1.90 -44.18 -12.58
N ALA A 114 2.82 -44.45 -13.52
CA ALA A 114 4.18 -44.92 -13.19
C ALA A 114 4.97 -43.95 -12.28
N ASN A 115 4.61 -42.66 -12.29
CA ASN A 115 5.19 -41.65 -11.38
C ASN A 115 4.53 -41.61 -9.98
N GLY A 116 3.62 -42.53 -9.69
CA GLY A 116 2.90 -42.64 -8.42
C GLY A 116 1.68 -41.73 -8.28
N MET A 117 1.36 -40.88 -9.27
CA MET A 117 0.11 -40.13 -9.26
C MET A 117 -1.08 -41.09 -9.32
N ARG A 118 -2.13 -40.81 -8.57
CA ARG A 118 -3.37 -41.58 -8.57
C ARG A 118 -4.52 -40.69 -9.01
N TYR A 119 -5.31 -41.12 -9.98
CA TYR A 119 -6.58 -40.50 -10.34
C TYR A 119 -7.73 -41.45 -10.03
N GLU A 120 -8.81 -40.94 -9.47
CA GLU A 120 -10.05 -41.65 -9.23
C GLU A 120 -11.22 -40.78 -9.69
N GLY A 121 -12.01 -41.27 -10.64
CA GLY A 121 -13.09 -40.49 -11.23
C GLY A 121 -13.55 -41.05 -12.56
N GLU A 122 -14.26 -40.22 -13.32
CA GLU A 122 -14.79 -40.60 -14.62
C GLU A 122 -13.73 -40.47 -15.73
N PHE A 123 -13.81 -41.36 -16.71
CA PHE A 123 -12.97 -41.37 -17.89
C PHE A 123 -13.82 -41.29 -19.15
N ARG A 124 -13.29 -40.63 -20.18
CA ARG A 124 -13.84 -40.64 -21.53
C ARG A 124 -12.72 -40.84 -22.52
N ASN A 125 -12.74 -41.95 -23.25
CA ASN A 125 -11.67 -42.32 -24.19
C ASN A 125 -10.27 -42.24 -23.56
N ALA A 126 -10.10 -42.85 -22.38
CA ALA A 126 -8.87 -42.84 -21.58
C ALA A 126 -8.40 -41.46 -21.05
N MET A 127 -9.18 -40.39 -21.23
CA MET A 127 -8.92 -39.07 -20.64
C MET A 127 -9.76 -38.87 -19.37
N HIS A 128 -9.24 -38.13 -18.39
CA HIS A 128 -10.01 -37.70 -17.22
C HIS A 128 -11.21 -36.87 -17.68
N HIS A 129 -12.39 -37.18 -17.16
CA HIS A 129 -13.63 -36.49 -17.49
C HIS A 129 -14.55 -36.43 -16.27
N GLY A 130 -15.67 -35.71 -16.38
CA GLY A 130 -16.68 -35.64 -15.33
C GLY A 130 -16.10 -35.13 -14.00
N VAL A 131 -16.42 -35.79 -12.90
CA VAL A 131 -15.85 -35.47 -11.58
C VAL A 131 -14.76 -36.47 -11.23
N GLY A 132 -13.64 -35.97 -10.69
CA GLY A 132 -12.56 -36.83 -10.25
C GLY A 132 -11.55 -36.16 -9.33
N VAL A 133 -10.77 -37.00 -8.66
CA VAL A 133 -9.74 -36.64 -7.71
C VAL A 133 -8.40 -37.14 -8.22
N VAL A 134 -7.42 -36.24 -8.35
CA VAL A 134 -6.02 -36.59 -8.57
C VAL A 134 -5.21 -36.33 -7.31
N THR A 135 -4.46 -37.33 -6.87
CA THR A 135 -3.56 -37.28 -5.72
C THR A 135 -2.15 -37.58 -6.18
N SER A 136 -1.20 -36.72 -5.81
CA SER A 136 0.23 -36.90 -6.06
C SER A 136 0.93 -37.36 -4.78
N PRO A 137 2.01 -38.17 -4.87
CA PRO A 137 2.79 -38.59 -3.71
C PRO A 137 3.38 -37.44 -2.88
N ASN A 138 3.55 -36.25 -3.47
CA ASN A 138 4.04 -35.06 -2.78
C ASN A 138 2.97 -34.34 -1.94
N GLY A 139 1.74 -34.86 -1.88
CA GLY A 139 0.63 -34.28 -1.14
C GLY A 139 -0.23 -33.29 -1.93
N TYR A 140 0.05 -33.06 -3.22
CA TYR A 140 -0.86 -32.31 -4.08
C TYR A 140 -2.14 -33.11 -4.31
N VAL A 141 -3.29 -32.46 -4.13
CA VAL A 141 -4.62 -33.02 -4.43
C VAL A 141 -5.40 -32.02 -5.28
N TYR A 142 -6.06 -32.49 -6.33
CA TYR A 142 -7.14 -31.73 -6.98
C TYR A 142 -8.41 -32.57 -7.01
N GLU A 143 -9.51 -31.97 -6.57
CA GLU A 143 -10.85 -32.53 -6.52
C GLU A 143 -11.74 -31.62 -7.34
N GLY A 144 -12.33 -32.08 -8.46
CA GLY A 144 -13.17 -31.20 -9.25
C GLY A 144 -13.57 -31.77 -10.60
N THR A 145 -14.06 -30.88 -11.45
CA THR A 145 -14.53 -31.21 -12.79
C THR A 145 -13.39 -31.28 -13.80
N TRP A 146 -13.54 -32.18 -14.77
CA TRP A 146 -12.59 -32.47 -15.83
C TRP A 146 -13.28 -32.52 -17.19
N VAL A 147 -12.65 -31.92 -18.20
CA VAL A 147 -13.07 -31.99 -19.60
C VAL A 147 -11.89 -32.45 -20.43
N ASP A 148 -11.95 -33.67 -20.96
CA ASP A 148 -10.94 -34.27 -21.85
C ASP A 148 -9.49 -34.10 -21.34
N GLY A 149 -9.28 -34.41 -20.06
CA GLY A 149 -7.97 -34.34 -19.41
C GLY A 149 -7.59 -32.97 -18.84
N ALA A 150 -8.38 -31.93 -19.06
CA ALA A 150 -8.17 -30.61 -18.48
C ALA A 150 -9.06 -30.36 -17.26
N LYS A 151 -8.51 -29.73 -16.21
CA LYS A 151 -9.30 -29.18 -15.10
C LYS A 151 -10.11 -28.00 -15.65
N ASP A 152 -11.42 -28.14 -15.70
CA ASP A 152 -12.34 -27.16 -16.29
C ASP A 152 -13.68 -27.21 -15.55
N GLY A 153 -14.13 -26.08 -15.01
CA GLY A 153 -15.28 -25.94 -14.11
C GLY A 153 -14.87 -25.75 -12.66
N LYS A 154 -15.62 -26.28 -11.68
CA LYS A 154 -15.34 -26.05 -10.26
C LYS A 154 -14.38 -27.09 -9.70
N GLY A 155 -13.46 -26.66 -8.85
CA GLY A 155 -12.58 -27.59 -8.14
C GLY A 155 -11.88 -26.98 -6.93
N LYS A 156 -11.29 -27.89 -6.15
CA LYS A 156 -10.48 -27.61 -4.98
C LYS A 156 -9.08 -28.16 -5.21
N ILE A 157 -8.06 -27.32 -5.03
CA ILE A 157 -6.65 -27.71 -5.05
C ILE A 157 -6.14 -27.64 -3.61
N THR A 158 -5.62 -28.75 -3.10
CA THR A 158 -4.81 -28.77 -1.88
C THR A 158 -3.35 -28.90 -2.30
N TYR A 159 -2.55 -27.88 -2.04
CA TYR A 159 -1.13 -27.88 -2.35
C TYR A 159 -0.31 -28.55 -1.24
N PRO A 160 0.87 -29.10 -1.56
CA PRO A 160 1.87 -29.44 -0.55
C PRO A 160 2.12 -28.23 0.36
N GLY A 161 2.13 -28.46 1.68
CA GLY A 161 2.22 -27.38 2.67
C GLY A 161 0.88 -26.82 3.12
N GLY A 162 -0.26 -27.31 2.63
CA GLY A 162 -1.58 -27.03 3.21
C GLY A 162 -2.29 -25.79 2.67
N ARG A 163 -1.70 -25.08 1.71
CA ARG A 163 -2.41 -24.03 0.96
C ARG A 163 -3.56 -24.65 0.18
N VAL A 164 -4.73 -24.02 0.20
CA VAL A 164 -5.95 -24.51 -0.47
C VAL A 164 -6.46 -23.44 -1.42
N TYR A 165 -6.81 -23.84 -2.64
CA TYR A 165 -7.62 -23.04 -3.57
C TYR A 165 -8.95 -23.73 -3.78
N GLU A 166 -10.05 -22.98 -3.79
CA GLU A 166 -11.38 -23.47 -4.13
C GLU A 166 -12.05 -22.46 -5.06
N GLY A 167 -12.40 -22.86 -6.28
CA GLY A 167 -12.95 -21.95 -7.26
C GLY A 167 -13.09 -22.54 -8.65
N GLU A 168 -13.26 -21.66 -9.62
CA GLU A 168 -13.36 -22.00 -11.03
C GLU A 168 -11.97 -22.29 -11.66
N MET A 169 -11.96 -23.22 -12.60
CA MET A 169 -10.78 -23.68 -13.32
C MET A 169 -11.09 -23.61 -14.81
N LYS A 170 -10.10 -23.23 -15.60
CA LYS A 170 -10.16 -23.28 -17.06
C LYS A 170 -8.81 -23.71 -17.62
N ASP A 171 -8.81 -24.72 -18.48
CA ASP A 171 -7.62 -25.22 -19.17
C ASP A 171 -6.43 -25.45 -18.22
N ASN A 172 -6.70 -26.12 -17.08
CA ASN A 172 -5.74 -26.41 -16.01
C ASN A 172 -5.26 -25.22 -15.16
N LYS A 173 -5.80 -24.02 -15.36
CA LYS A 173 -5.49 -22.81 -14.59
C LYS A 173 -6.66 -22.39 -13.72
N ARG A 174 -6.37 -21.67 -12.63
CA ARG A 174 -7.39 -20.98 -11.83
C ARG A 174 -7.98 -19.86 -12.68
N SER A 175 -9.31 -19.74 -12.69
CA SER A 175 -10.04 -18.75 -13.47
C SER A 175 -11.33 -18.36 -12.76
N GLY A 176 -12.07 -17.37 -13.24
CA GLY A 176 -13.38 -16.99 -12.68
C GLY A 176 -13.30 -16.61 -11.21
N GLN A 177 -14.30 -16.96 -10.41
CA GLN A 177 -14.29 -16.71 -8.97
C GLN A 177 -13.57 -17.82 -8.21
N GLY A 178 -12.78 -17.46 -7.20
CA GLY A 178 -12.18 -18.44 -6.31
C GLY A 178 -11.53 -17.85 -5.06
N THR A 179 -11.35 -18.72 -4.07
CA THR A 179 -10.74 -18.42 -2.79
C THR A 179 -9.45 -19.19 -2.62
N LEU A 180 -8.35 -18.49 -2.28
CA LEU A 180 -7.08 -19.08 -1.87
C LEU A 180 -6.88 -18.83 -0.38
N THR A 181 -6.59 -19.88 0.38
CA THR A 181 -6.29 -19.81 1.82
C THR A 181 -4.93 -20.47 2.10
N THR A 182 -4.07 -19.81 2.86
CA THR A 182 -2.81 -20.41 3.35
C THR A 182 -2.95 -20.83 4.82
N PRO A 183 -2.16 -21.81 5.31
CA PRO A 183 -2.18 -22.22 6.72
C PRO A 183 -1.84 -21.08 7.68
N GLU A 184 -1.05 -20.10 7.23
CA GLU A 184 -0.66 -18.91 8.01
C GLU A 184 -1.80 -17.90 8.15
N GLY A 185 -2.95 -18.11 7.48
CA GLY A 185 -4.13 -17.27 7.59
C GLY A 185 -4.28 -16.21 6.49
N LEU A 186 -3.42 -16.21 5.46
CA LEU A 186 -3.66 -15.39 4.27
C LEU A 186 -4.89 -15.93 3.54
N THR A 187 -5.83 -15.04 3.21
CA THR A 187 -6.98 -15.36 2.36
C THR A 187 -7.08 -14.38 1.20
N TYR A 188 -7.30 -14.89 -0.01
CA TYR A 188 -7.73 -14.08 -1.15
C TYR A 188 -9.04 -14.65 -1.66
N ALA A 189 -10.09 -13.85 -1.74
CA ALA A 189 -11.35 -14.21 -2.36
C ALA A 189 -11.65 -13.20 -3.47
N GLY A 190 -11.72 -13.65 -4.71
CA GLY A 190 -11.95 -12.74 -5.82
C GLY A 190 -11.82 -13.39 -7.17
N THR A 191 -11.62 -12.53 -8.17
CA THR A 191 -11.52 -12.95 -9.57
C THR A 191 -10.11 -13.47 -9.88
N TRP A 192 -10.03 -14.48 -10.74
CA TRP A 192 -8.81 -15.12 -11.22
C TRP A 192 -8.81 -15.14 -12.75
N GLU A 193 -7.65 -14.84 -13.33
CA GLU A 193 -7.44 -14.92 -14.77
C GLU A 193 -6.07 -15.51 -15.04
N ASP A 194 -6.01 -16.52 -15.91
CA ASP A 194 -4.78 -17.23 -16.26
C ASP A 194 -3.93 -17.73 -15.08
N GLY A 195 -4.59 -18.04 -13.96
CA GLY A 195 -3.92 -18.51 -12.75
C GLY A 195 -3.50 -17.40 -11.79
N GLU A 196 -3.70 -16.13 -12.11
CA GLU A 196 -3.30 -14.98 -11.30
C GLU A 196 -4.51 -14.22 -10.74
N MET A 197 -4.33 -13.53 -9.60
CA MET A 197 -5.34 -12.65 -9.03
C MET A 197 -5.55 -11.46 -9.97
N ASN A 198 -6.77 -11.27 -10.44
CA ASN A 198 -7.12 -10.24 -11.42
C ASN A 198 -8.55 -9.76 -11.14
N GLY A 199 -8.89 -8.51 -11.46
CA GLY A 199 -10.23 -7.97 -11.21
C GLY A 199 -10.51 -7.72 -9.73
N LEU A 200 -11.77 -7.67 -9.33
CA LEU A 200 -12.16 -7.38 -7.95
C LEU A 200 -11.86 -8.57 -7.02
N GLY A 201 -11.33 -8.26 -5.83
CA GLY A 201 -11.10 -9.25 -4.78
C GLY A 201 -10.84 -8.63 -3.40
N ILE A 202 -10.87 -9.50 -2.40
CA ILE A 202 -10.55 -9.21 -1.00
C ILE A 202 -9.35 -10.05 -0.61
N LEU A 203 -8.28 -9.39 -0.17
CA LEU A 203 -7.06 -10.01 0.36
C LEU A 203 -6.93 -9.69 1.84
N THR A 204 -7.04 -10.70 2.70
CA THR A 204 -6.72 -10.59 4.13
C THR A 204 -5.36 -11.22 4.40
N GLN A 205 -4.47 -10.44 5.00
CA GLN A 205 -3.13 -10.88 5.40
C GLN A 205 -3.15 -11.57 6.77
N PRO A 206 -2.14 -12.41 7.09
CA PRO A 206 -2.02 -13.06 8.40
C PRO A 206 -2.03 -12.11 9.60
N ASN A 207 -1.58 -10.87 9.42
CA ASN A 207 -1.57 -9.84 10.47
C ASN A 207 -2.96 -9.21 10.71
N GLY A 208 -3.96 -9.50 9.87
CA GLY A 208 -5.31 -8.93 9.93
C GLY A 208 -5.56 -7.77 8.95
N ASP A 209 -4.54 -7.27 8.25
CA ASP A 209 -4.74 -6.24 7.22
C ASP A 209 -5.63 -6.79 6.12
N THR A 210 -6.65 -6.03 5.73
CA THR A 210 -7.58 -6.42 4.67
C THR A 210 -7.58 -5.38 3.57
N TYR A 211 -7.32 -5.80 2.34
CA TYR A 211 -7.48 -5.01 1.14
C TYR A 211 -8.71 -5.48 0.34
N GLU A 212 -9.55 -4.54 -0.06
CA GLU A 212 -10.69 -4.75 -0.95
C GLU A 212 -10.53 -3.83 -2.16
N GLY A 213 -10.41 -4.38 -3.36
CA GLY A 213 -10.19 -3.57 -4.56
C GLY A 213 -9.83 -4.38 -5.78
N THR A 214 -9.27 -3.70 -6.78
CA THR A 214 -8.91 -4.32 -8.06
C THR A 214 -7.48 -4.87 -8.03
N PHE A 215 -7.28 -6.01 -8.66
CA PHE A 215 -5.99 -6.65 -8.89
C PHE A 215 -5.68 -6.71 -10.38
N VAL A 216 -4.40 -6.59 -10.73
CA VAL A 216 -3.88 -6.86 -12.07
C VAL A 216 -2.61 -7.69 -11.91
N ASN A 217 -2.61 -8.92 -12.44
CA ASN A 217 -1.49 -9.86 -12.39
C ASN A 217 -0.92 -10.06 -10.97
N GLY A 218 -1.78 -10.18 -9.97
CA GLY A 218 -1.37 -10.38 -8.58
C GLY A 218 -1.12 -9.11 -7.77
N GLU A 219 -1.02 -7.95 -8.41
CA GLU A 219 -0.72 -6.68 -7.73
C GLU A 219 -1.99 -5.84 -7.53
N ARG A 220 -2.09 -5.12 -6.40
CA ARG A 220 -3.18 -4.14 -6.19
C ARG A 220 -3.07 -3.02 -7.23
N HIS A 221 -4.21 -2.69 -7.83
CA HIS A 221 -4.30 -1.73 -8.92
C HIS A 221 -5.66 -1.03 -8.90
N GLY A 222 -5.77 0.14 -9.56
CA GLY A 222 -7.02 0.89 -9.61
C GLY A 222 -7.51 1.29 -8.22
N THR A 223 -8.82 1.46 -8.03
CA THR A 223 -9.38 1.86 -6.74
C THR A 223 -9.40 0.69 -5.76
N GLY A 224 -9.04 0.96 -4.50
CA GLY A 224 -9.21 0.00 -3.42
C GLY A 224 -9.15 0.63 -2.05
N LYS A 225 -9.53 -0.17 -1.06
CA LYS A 225 -9.53 0.17 0.35
C LYS A 225 -8.70 -0.84 1.12
N VAL A 226 -7.73 -0.36 1.88
CA VAL A 226 -7.04 -1.17 2.89
C VAL A 226 -7.50 -0.75 4.28
N THR A 227 -7.87 -1.72 5.10
CA THR A 227 -8.08 -1.58 6.54
C THR A 227 -6.94 -2.30 7.23
N TYR A 228 -6.10 -1.56 7.93
CA TYR A 228 -4.95 -2.10 8.65
C TYR A 228 -5.40 -2.70 9.98
N ALA A 229 -4.64 -3.67 10.50
CA ALA A 229 -4.94 -4.33 11.76
C ALA A 229 -4.94 -3.38 12.96
N ASN A 230 -4.22 -2.24 12.87
CA ASN A 230 -4.24 -1.19 13.88
C ASN A 230 -5.49 -0.29 13.82
N GLY A 231 -6.36 -0.48 12.83
CA GLY A 231 -7.58 0.29 12.60
C GLY A 231 -7.42 1.47 11.65
N ASP A 232 -6.21 1.76 11.16
CA ASP A 232 -6.01 2.77 10.13
C ASP A 232 -6.67 2.32 8.81
N VAL A 233 -7.06 3.29 7.99
CA VAL A 233 -7.71 3.03 6.71
C VAL A 233 -7.06 3.88 5.64
N TYR A 234 -6.82 3.28 4.48
CA TYR A 234 -6.58 4.03 3.24
C TYR A 234 -7.60 3.62 2.18
N GLU A 235 -8.16 4.60 1.49
CA GLU A 235 -9.09 4.42 0.38
C GLU A 235 -8.67 5.33 -0.77
N GLY A 236 -8.33 4.77 -1.93
CA GLY A 236 -7.82 5.53 -3.06
C GLY A 236 -7.27 4.67 -4.18
N ASP A 237 -6.53 5.29 -5.09
CA ASP A 237 -5.95 4.58 -6.22
C ASP A 237 -4.68 3.81 -5.84
N TYR A 238 -4.46 2.71 -6.55
CA TYR A 238 -3.30 1.86 -6.46
C TYR A 238 -2.70 1.68 -7.85
N ARG A 239 -1.37 1.59 -7.87
CA ARG A 239 -0.61 1.20 -9.06
C ARG A 239 0.56 0.34 -8.62
N ASN A 240 0.55 -0.91 -9.06
CA ASN A 240 1.60 -1.90 -8.80
C ASN A 240 1.90 -1.99 -7.30
N ASP A 241 0.87 -2.30 -6.51
CA ASP A 241 0.89 -2.42 -5.05
C ASP A 241 1.17 -1.14 -4.26
N LYS A 242 1.33 0.01 -4.90
CA LYS A 242 1.58 1.28 -4.22
C LYS A 242 0.38 2.20 -4.30
N ARG A 243 0.08 2.88 -3.19
CA ARG A 243 -0.86 4.02 -3.17
C ARG A 243 -0.45 5.02 -4.24
N HIS A 244 -1.38 5.46 -5.05
CA HIS A 244 -1.15 6.36 -6.16
C HIS A 244 -2.39 7.24 -6.40
N GLY A 245 -2.31 8.16 -7.36
CA GLY A 245 -3.45 8.97 -7.77
C GLY A 245 -4.06 9.75 -6.61
N LYS A 246 -5.39 9.72 -6.46
CA LYS A 246 -6.08 10.36 -5.35
C LYS A 246 -6.40 9.34 -4.26
N GLY A 247 -6.33 9.75 -3.00
CA GLY A 247 -6.72 8.89 -1.89
C GLY A 247 -6.84 9.60 -0.56
N VAL A 248 -7.55 8.94 0.35
CA VAL A 248 -7.80 9.35 1.73
C VAL A 248 -7.12 8.35 2.66
N PHE A 249 -6.26 8.83 3.55
CA PHE A 249 -5.75 8.08 4.68
C PHE A 249 -6.41 8.59 5.96
N LEU A 250 -6.89 7.67 6.80
CA LEU A 250 -7.50 7.94 8.09
C LEU A 250 -6.79 7.09 9.15
N GLY A 251 -6.04 7.75 10.02
CA GLY A 251 -5.48 7.17 11.23
C GLY A 251 -6.54 7.04 12.32
N ILE A 252 -6.42 5.99 13.14
CA ILE A 252 -7.33 5.76 14.27
C ILE A 252 -7.26 6.87 15.34
N ASP A 253 -6.15 7.62 15.36
CA ASP A 253 -5.91 8.77 16.23
C ASP A 253 -6.59 10.07 15.77
N GLY A 254 -7.27 10.04 14.61
CA GLY A 254 -7.91 11.20 14.00
C GLY A 254 -7.04 11.92 12.96
N TYR A 255 -5.80 11.47 12.73
CA TYR A 255 -5.00 11.93 11.61
C TYR A 255 -5.73 11.64 10.30
N ARG A 256 -5.93 12.63 9.44
CA ARG A 256 -6.61 12.44 8.15
C ARG A 256 -5.91 13.20 7.05
N TYR A 257 -5.43 12.47 6.04
CA TYR A 257 -4.92 13.06 4.81
C TYR A 257 -5.87 12.77 3.64
N GLU A 258 -6.12 13.75 2.78
CA GLU A 258 -6.87 13.62 1.53
C GLU A 258 -6.13 14.39 0.44
N GLY A 259 -5.65 13.72 -0.60
CA GLY A 259 -4.87 14.37 -1.64
C GLY A 259 -4.19 13.42 -2.61
N ASP A 260 -3.10 13.91 -3.22
CA ASP A 260 -2.30 13.21 -4.21
C ASP A 260 -1.29 12.23 -3.59
N TRP A 261 -1.14 11.08 -4.25
CA TRP A 261 -0.21 10.02 -3.88
C TRP A 261 0.68 9.62 -5.05
N VAL A 262 1.98 9.50 -4.82
CA VAL A 262 2.93 8.96 -5.80
C VAL A 262 3.77 7.85 -5.17
N ALA A 263 3.63 6.64 -5.72
CA ALA A 263 4.42 5.48 -5.32
C ALA A 263 4.45 5.23 -3.80
N GLY A 264 3.31 5.42 -3.13
CA GLY A 264 3.15 5.19 -1.70
C GLY A 264 3.31 6.43 -0.81
N ARG A 265 3.76 7.56 -1.36
CA ARG A 265 4.04 8.80 -0.61
C ARG A 265 2.99 9.87 -0.89
N ILE A 266 2.74 10.71 0.11
CA ILE A 266 1.96 11.95 -0.01
C ILE A 266 2.81 12.95 -0.80
N GLU A 267 2.26 13.45 -1.90
CA GLU A 267 2.90 14.39 -2.82
C GLU A 267 1.82 15.36 -3.34
N GLY A 268 2.18 16.39 -4.10
CA GLY A 268 1.20 17.23 -4.81
C GLY A 268 0.30 18.02 -3.85
N GLU A 269 -0.98 18.21 -4.20
CA GLU A 269 -1.90 18.99 -3.37
C GLU A 269 -2.72 18.09 -2.44
N GLY A 270 -2.97 18.57 -1.22
CA GLY A 270 -3.81 17.84 -0.27
C GLY A 270 -4.32 18.67 0.89
N ARG A 271 -5.16 18.01 1.69
CA ARG A 271 -5.68 18.47 2.97
C ARG A 271 -5.27 17.48 4.05
N LEU A 272 -4.54 17.97 5.03
CA LEU A 272 -4.13 17.22 6.22
C LEU A 272 -4.85 17.77 7.45
N THR A 273 -5.54 16.91 8.19
CA THR A 273 -6.13 17.20 9.50
C THR A 273 -5.38 16.42 10.56
N TYR A 274 -4.87 17.13 11.56
CA TYR A 274 -4.10 16.55 12.66
C TYR A 274 -5.03 16.16 13.82
N PRO A 275 -4.61 15.23 14.70
CA PRO A 275 -5.38 14.83 15.89
C PRO A 275 -5.76 15.97 16.84
N ASP A 276 -4.98 17.05 16.86
CA ASP A 276 -5.24 18.26 17.66
C ASP A 276 -6.29 19.19 17.04
N GLY A 277 -6.81 18.85 15.85
CA GLY A 277 -7.78 19.65 15.11
C GLY A 277 -7.17 20.67 14.15
N ALA A 278 -5.84 20.81 14.10
CA ALA A 278 -5.20 21.66 13.11
C ALA A 278 -5.44 21.10 11.69
N VAL A 279 -5.61 21.99 10.73
CA VAL A 279 -5.85 21.65 9.32
C VAL A 279 -4.86 22.39 8.44
N TYR A 280 -4.05 21.64 7.71
CA TYR A 280 -3.20 22.14 6.63
C TYR A 280 -3.84 21.86 5.26
N VAL A 281 -3.83 22.84 4.37
CA VAL A 281 -4.21 22.71 2.96
C VAL A 281 -3.11 23.35 2.11
N GLY A 282 -2.51 22.58 1.21
CA GLY A 282 -1.43 23.08 0.37
C GLY A 282 -0.68 21.98 -0.35
N GLU A 283 0.52 22.32 -0.80
CA GLU A 283 1.43 21.42 -1.49
C GLU A 283 2.20 20.51 -0.49
N PHE A 284 2.58 19.33 -0.98
CA PHE A 284 3.34 18.31 -0.25
C PHE A 284 4.46 17.74 -1.13
N ARG A 285 5.57 17.38 -0.49
CA ARG A 285 6.67 16.61 -1.10
C ARG A 285 7.27 15.69 -0.06
N ASP A 286 7.55 14.44 -0.44
CA ASP A 286 8.14 13.43 0.45
C ASP A 286 7.42 13.33 1.81
N ASP A 287 6.09 13.25 1.79
CA ASP A 287 5.21 13.15 2.97
C ASP A 287 5.10 14.39 3.87
N LEU A 288 5.70 15.52 3.47
CA LEU A 288 5.75 16.75 4.27
C LEU A 288 5.13 17.95 3.52
N PRO A 289 4.51 18.92 4.23
CA PRO A 289 4.17 20.22 3.67
C PRO A 289 5.36 20.88 2.97
N GLU A 290 5.13 21.40 1.77
CA GLU A 290 6.15 22.03 0.93
C GLU A 290 5.49 23.17 0.14
N GLY A 291 6.26 24.12 -0.40
CA GLY A 291 5.72 25.09 -1.34
C GLY A 291 4.73 26.06 -0.68
N LYS A 292 3.54 26.24 -1.26
CA LYS A 292 2.50 27.12 -0.69
C LYS A 292 1.45 26.33 0.07
N GLY A 293 1.05 26.85 1.23
CA GLY A 293 -0.02 26.24 2.02
C GLY A 293 -0.53 27.10 3.16
N LYS A 294 -1.67 26.68 3.69
CA LYS A 294 -2.37 27.31 4.81
C LYS A 294 -2.63 26.31 5.91
N VAL A 295 -2.18 26.62 7.12
CA VAL A 295 -2.58 25.92 8.35
C VAL A 295 -3.61 26.75 9.11
N THR A 296 -4.65 26.10 9.61
CA THR A 296 -5.64 26.65 10.54
C THR A 296 -5.61 25.81 11.81
N TYR A 297 -5.32 26.44 12.94
CA TYR A 297 -5.24 25.78 14.23
C TYR A 297 -6.62 25.71 14.91
N ALA A 298 -6.74 24.87 15.94
CA ALA A 298 -7.99 24.66 16.66
C ALA A 298 -8.55 25.92 17.34
N ASP A 299 -7.68 26.87 17.70
CA ASP A 299 -8.06 28.17 18.27
C ASP A 299 -8.50 29.20 17.22
N GLY A 300 -8.48 28.81 15.93
CA GLY A 300 -8.81 29.67 14.80
C GLY A 300 -7.66 30.53 14.28
N SER A 301 -6.49 30.49 14.93
CA SER A 301 -5.29 31.11 14.39
C SER A 301 -4.87 30.44 13.07
N THR A 302 -4.20 31.19 12.20
CA THR A 302 -3.81 30.71 10.87
C THR A 302 -2.42 31.14 10.50
N TYR A 303 -1.75 30.34 9.69
CA TYR A 303 -0.62 30.77 8.87
C TYR A 303 -0.89 30.42 7.41
N GLU A 304 -0.62 31.35 6.49
CA GLU A 304 -0.73 31.17 5.04
C GLU A 304 0.53 31.69 4.36
N GLY A 305 1.28 30.82 3.69
CA GLY A 305 2.59 31.20 3.17
C GLY A 305 3.41 30.04 2.62
N ASN A 306 4.72 30.23 2.67
CA ASN A 306 5.71 29.27 2.17
C ASN A 306 6.06 28.21 3.24
N TRP A 307 6.30 26.99 2.76
CA TRP A 307 6.68 25.82 3.56
C TRP A 307 7.89 25.13 2.93
N ALA A 308 8.78 24.63 3.77
CA ALA A 308 9.92 23.83 3.35
C ALA A 308 10.08 22.64 4.31
N ALA A 309 9.99 21.42 3.77
CA ALA A 309 10.14 20.18 4.54
C ALA A 309 9.32 20.15 5.85
N GLY A 310 8.05 20.57 5.78
CA GLY A 310 7.11 20.56 6.90
C GLY A 310 7.22 21.75 7.84
N VAL A 311 8.08 22.73 7.55
CA VAL A 311 8.32 23.91 8.41
C VAL A 311 7.92 25.19 7.68
N ILE A 312 7.33 26.12 8.42
CA ILE A 312 7.04 27.49 7.95
C ILE A 312 8.36 28.21 7.67
N GLU A 313 8.57 28.63 6.42
CA GLU A 313 9.84 29.19 5.94
C GLU A 313 9.58 30.17 4.80
N GLY A 314 10.26 31.31 4.75
CA GLY A 314 10.06 32.34 3.73
C GLY A 314 8.83 33.24 3.99
N GLU A 315 8.31 33.88 2.94
CA GLU A 315 7.21 34.85 3.09
C GLU A 315 5.86 34.21 3.45
N GLY A 316 5.12 34.82 4.38
CA GLY A 316 3.77 34.41 4.73
C GLY A 316 3.02 35.41 5.61
N LYS A 317 1.81 35.02 6.00
CA LYS A 317 0.92 35.79 6.85
C LYS A 317 0.39 34.93 7.99
N ALA A 318 0.64 35.33 9.24
CA ALA A 318 0.07 34.73 10.43
C ALA A 318 -1.05 35.63 11.00
N THR A 319 -2.18 35.03 11.40
CA THR A 319 -3.30 35.70 12.07
C THR A 319 -3.60 34.96 13.35
N PHE A 320 -3.65 35.68 14.47
CA PHE A 320 -3.80 35.10 15.81
C PHE A 320 -5.18 35.40 16.37
N LEU A 321 -5.65 34.56 17.31
CA LEU A 321 -6.95 34.69 17.95
C LEU A 321 -7.15 36.05 18.64
N ASN A 322 -6.07 36.66 19.13
CA ASN A 322 -6.10 37.98 19.77
C ASN A 322 -6.19 39.15 18.76
N GLY A 323 -6.37 38.90 17.47
CA GLY A 323 -6.43 39.94 16.43
C GLY A 323 -5.07 40.45 15.97
N LEU A 324 -3.97 39.89 16.47
CA LEU A 324 -2.63 40.17 15.96
C LEU A 324 -2.46 39.55 14.57
N VAL A 325 -1.86 40.29 13.66
CA VAL A 325 -1.53 39.82 12.31
C VAL A 325 -0.07 40.15 12.04
N TYR A 326 0.69 39.17 11.59
CA TYR A 326 2.05 39.35 11.09
C TYR A 326 2.09 38.99 9.59
N GLU A 327 2.74 39.82 8.78
CA GLU A 327 2.96 39.58 7.36
C GLU A 327 4.42 39.91 7.01
N GLY A 328 5.17 38.93 6.53
CA GLY A 328 6.60 39.08 6.24
C GLY A 328 7.34 37.75 6.19
N ALA A 329 8.65 37.82 6.38
CA ALA A 329 9.54 36.68 6.28
C ALA A 329 9.57 35.82 7.56
N PHE A 330 9.61 34.51 7.36
CA PHE A 330 9.70 33.49 8.39
C PHE A 330 10.95 32.63 8.20
N LYS A 331 11.50 32.15 9.32
CA LYS A 331 12.55 31.14 9.35
C LYS A 331 12.33 30.22 10.52
N ASN A 332 12.32 28.91 10.29
CA ASN A 332 12.03 27.89 11.30
C ASN A 332 10.76 28.22 12.13
N ALA A 333 9.68 28.61 11.46
CA ALA A 333 8.41 29.02 12.07
C ALA A 333 8.49 30.23 13.02
N THR A 334 9.53 31.06 12.93
CA THR A 334 9.67 32.32 13.66
C THR A 334 9.78 33.51 12.71
N TYR A 335 9.39 34.71 13.16
CA TYR A 335 9.57 35.94 12.38
C TYR A 335 11.06 36.23 12.20
N ASP A 336 11.52 36.39 10.97
CA ASP A 336 12.93 36.61 10.65
C ASP A 336 13.06 37.36 9.32
N GLY A 337 13.79 38.47 9.30
CA GLY A 337 13.87 39.37 8.15
C GLY A 337 12.85 40.52 8.23
N LEU A 338 12.40 41.03 7.08
CA LEU A 338 11.47 42.15 7.02
C LEU A 338 10.04 41.68 7.25
N GLY A 339 9.27 42.44 8.04
CA GLY A 339 7.86 42.13 8.27
C GLY A 339 7.08 43.25 8.95
N THR A 340 5.76 43.14 8.82
CA THR A 340 4.79 44.05 9.43
C THR A 340 3.90 43.31 10.42
N MET A 341 3.82 43.80 11.66
CA MET A 341 2.91 43.32 12.69
C MET A 341 1.84 44.37 12.97
N THR A 342 0.57 43.98 12.89
CA THR A 342 -0.58 44.84 13.16
C THR A 342 -1.47 44.22 14.23
N HIS A 343 -2.20 45.05 14.97
CA HIS A 343 -3.20 44.61 15.94
C HIS A 343 -4.39 45.58 15.93
N GLU A 344 -5.59 45.06 16.20
CA GLU A 344 -6.84 45.83 16.18
C GLU A 344 -6.87 47.03 17.13
N SER A 345 -6.03 47.03 18.18
CA SER A 345 -5.86 48.18 19.09
C SER A 345 -5.19 49.40 18.46
N GLY A 346 -4.69 49.29 17.22
CA GLY A 346 -3.94 50.34 16.53
C GLY A 346 -2.42 50.20 16.65
N TYR A 347 -1.91 49.16 17.29
CA TYR A 347 -0.48 48.86 17.25
C TYR A 347 -0.06 48.41 15.84
N LEU A 348 1.03 48.98 15.35
CA LEU A 348 1.66 48.66 14.08
C LEU A 348 3.18 48.68 14.25
N TYR A 349 3.88 47.67 13.74
CA TYR A 349 5.32 47.70 13.57
C TYR A 349 5.68 47.25 12.17
N THR A 350 6.55 47.99 11.49
CA THR A 350 7.16 47.59 10.21
C THR A 350 8.67 47.72 10.37
N GLY A 351 9.41 46.63 10.15
CA GLY A 351 10.86 46.65 10.28
C GLY A 351 11.49 45.27 10.22
N GLU A 352 12.74 45.20 10.68
CA GLU A 352 13.51 43.97 10.76
C GLU A 352 13.16 43.13 12.00
N TRP A 353 13.25 41.82 11.82
CA TRP A 353 12.95 40.79 12.80
C TRP A 353 14.07 39.76 12.82
N LYS A 354 14.30 39.17 13.99
CA LYS A 354 15.23 38.06 14.17
C LYS A 354 14.75 37.17 15.29
N ASN A 355 14.58 35.86 15.01
CA ASN A 355 14.09 34.88 15.97
C ASN A 355 12.81 35.33 16.73
N GLY A 356 11.87 35.95 16.02
CA GLY A 356 10.60 36.41 16.59
C GLY A 356 10.64 37.76 17.33
N LEU A 357 11.80 38.41 17.43
CA LEU A 357 11.97 39.70 18.10
C LEU A 357 12.29 40.80 17.09
N ARG A 358 11.89 42.04 17.39
CA ARG A 358 12.32 43.23 16.64
C ARG A 358 13.83 43.38 16.81
N ASP A 359 14.57 43.37 15.72
CA ASP A 359 16.04 43.40 15.72
C ASP A 359 16.51 44.01 14.40
N GLY A 360 17.13 45.19 14.46
CA GLY A 360 17.41 46.02 13.27
C GLY A 360 16.57 47.29 13.20
N GLU A 361 16.47 47.89 12.01
CA GLU A 361 15.71 49.13 11.83
C GLU A 361 14.20 48.88 11.75
N GLY A 362 13.40 49.76 12.37
CA GLY A 362 11.95 49.63 12.31
C GLY A 362 11.18 50.87 12.76
N THR A 363 9.89 50.88 12.46
CA THR A 363 8.94 51.91 12.90
C THR A 363 7.78 51.27 13.63
N ALA A 364 7.54 51.67 14.88
CA ALA A 364 6.43 51.26 15.72
C ALA A 364 5.44 52.41 15.93
N THR A 365 4.17 52.21 15.58
CA THR A 365 3.03 53.05 15.98
C THR A 365 2.29 52.37 17.12
N TYR A 366 2.05 53.10 18.20
CA TYR A 366 1.43 52.60 19.42
C TYR A 366 -0.06 52.99 19.48
N PRO A 367 -0.89 52.29 20.28
CA PRO A 367 -2.32 52.57 20.40
C PRO A 367 -2.67 53.99 20.88
N ASP A 368 -1.76 54.64 21.61
CA ASP A 368 -1.91 56.04 22.04
C ASP A 368 -1.67 57.04 20.90
N GLY A 369 -1.19 56.58 19.73
CA GLY A 369 -0.80 57.40 18.59
C GLY A 369 0.69 57.80 18.59
N SER A 370 1.46 57.38 19.60
CA SER A 370 2.90 57.59 19.61
C SER A 370 3.57 56.80 18.47
N VAL A 371 4.60 57.36 17.86
CA VAL A 371 5.38 56.72 16.78
C VAL A 371 6.85 56.74 17.15
N TYR A 372 7.49 55.57 17.16
CA TYR A 372 8.93 55.42 17.27
C TYR A 372 9.52 54.92 15.95
N SER A 373 10.61 55.51 15.48
CA SER A 373 11.38 55.05 14.32
C SER A 373 12.86 55.01 14.68
N GLY A 374 13.51 53.85 14.56
CA GLY A 374 14.91 53.67 14.91
C GLY A 374 15.29 52.20 15.08
N HIS A 375 16.42 51.99 15.75
CA HIS A 375 17.03 50.67 15.89
C HIS A 375 16.46 49.88 17.08
N PHE A 376 16.31 48.56 16.89
CA PHE A 376 15.87 47.62 17.91
C PHE A 376 16.91 46.52 18.11
N VAL A 377 17.05 46.05 19.34
CA VAL A 377 17.86 44.88 19.69
C VAL A 377 17.07 44.02 20.67
N ASN A 378 16.86 42.74 20.33
CA ASN A 378 16.08 41.79 21.15
C ASN A 378 14.71 42.34 21.60
N GLY A 379 14.03 43.09 20.74
CA GLY A 379 12.73 43.66 21.02
C GLY A 379 12.74 45.01 21.73
N GLU A 380 13.87 45.47 22.26
CA GLU A 380 13.99 46.77 22.94
C GLU A 380 14.50 47.86 22.00
N ARG A 381 14.13 49.11 22.28
CA ARG A 381 14.69 50.28 21.56
C ARG A 381 16.12 50.48 22.01
N GLU A 382 17.04 50.54 21.06
CA GLU A 382 18.48 50.61 21.29
C GLU A 382 19.12 51.52 20.22
N GLY A 383 20.32 52.05 20.45
CA GLY A 383 21.02 52.82 19.42
C GLY A 383 20.36 54.17 19.13
N GLN A 384 20.19 54.56 17.86
CA GLN A 384 19.60 55.86 17.50
C GLN A 384 18.13 55.70 17.12
N GLY A 385 17.30 56.66 17.52
CA GLY A 385 15.88 56.65 17.15
C GLY A 385 15.15 57.93 17.51
N THR A 386 13.98 58.09 16.89
CA THR A 386 13.06 59.20 17.11
C THR A 386 11.72 58.69 17.64
N ILE A 387 11.23 59.25 18.74
CA ILE A 387 9.84 59.08 19.20
C ILE A 387 9.07 60.39 19.04
N THR A 388 7.85 60.31 18.52
CA THR A 388 6.88 61.42 18.42
C THR A 388 5.61 61.01 19.13
N MET A 389 5.18 61.81 20.11
CA MET A 389 3.93 61.61 20.85
C MET A 389 2.81 62.50 20.29
N PRO A 390 1.53 62.12 20.47
CA PRO A 390 0.40 62.90 19.96
C PRO A 390 0.27 64.30 20.58
N ASP A 391 0.79 64.50 21.78
CA ASP A 391 0.79 65.80 22.48
C ASP A 391 1.83 66.78 21.91
N GLY A 392 2.62 66.35 20.91
CA GLY A 392 3.68 67.13 20.28
C GLY A 392 5.05 66.94 20.89
N PHE A 393 5.20 66.13 21.95
CA PHE A 393 6.53 65.77 22.44
C PHE A 393 7.29 64.96 21.39
N THR A 394 8.55 65.32 21.15
CA THR A 394 9.45 64.55 20.28
C THR A 394 10.79 64.34 20.97
N TYR A 395 11.40 63.18 20.81
CA TYR A 395 12.80 62.95 21.16
C TYR A 395 13.54 62.26 20.01
N THR A 396 14.68 62.79 19.61
CA THR A 396 15.61 62.19 18.64
C THR A 396 16.99 62.06 19.28
N GLY A 397 17.50 60.85 19.40
CA GLY A 397 18.82 60.63 20.01
C GLY A 397 19.09 59.17 20.35
N GLY A 398 20.01 58.97 21.29
CA GLY A 398 20.42 57.65 21.77
C GLY A 398 19.38 56.95 22.65
N TRP A 399 19.36 55.63 22.58
CA TRP A 399 18.50 54.72 23.31
C TRP A 399 19.31 53.56 23.86
N LYS A 400 18.97 53.15 25.08
CA LYS A 400 19.50 51.96 25.72
C LYS A 400 18.46 51.34 26.64
N ASP A 401 18.25 50.04 26.53
CA ASP A 401 17.25 49.30 27.33
C ASP A 401 15.87 49.97 27.30
N GLY A 402 15.47 50.45 26.11
CA GLY A 402 14.18 51.10 25.92
C GLY A 402 14.07 52.52 26.47
N LYS A 403 15.15 53.14 26.96
CA LYS A 403 15.15 54.48 27.56
C LYS A 403 16.08 55.44 26.81
N PHE A 404 15.80 56.74 26.91
CA PHE A 404 16.72 57.77 26.40
C PHE A 404 18.08 57.65 27.10
N ASP A 405 19.15 57.51 26.34
CA ASP A 405 20.51 57.34 26.85
C ASP A 405 21.54 57.83 25.83
N GLY A 406 22.49 58.67 26.26
CA GLY A 406 23.44 59.32 25.37
C GLY A 406 22.96 60.69 24.85
N PRO A 407 23.59 61.22 23.79
CA PRO A 407 23.24 62.53 23.23
C PRO A 407 21.89 62.48 22.51
N GLY A 408 21.07 63.52 22.68
CA GLY A 408 19.78 63.64 22.02
C GLY A 408 19.17 65.04 22.10
N VAL A 409 18.02 65.18 21.43
CA VAL A 409 17.21 66.40 21.38
C VAL A 409 15.79 66.04 21.77
N ALA A 410 15.26 66.66 22.83
CA ALA A 410 13.86 66.59 23.22
C ALA A 410 13.16 67.92 22.93
N THR A 411 12.01 67.89 22.25
CA THR A 411 11.10 69.03 22.09
C THR A 411 9.82 68.71 22.85
N TYR A 412 9.41 69.58 23.76
CA TYR A 412 8.27 69.41 24.62
C TYR A 412 7.01 70.04 24.02
N SER A 413 5.85 69.56 24.44
CA SER A 413 4.52 70.03 23.98
C SER A 413 4.27 71.53 24.23
N ASN A 414 4.95 72.11 25.23
CA ASN A 414 4.90 73.55 25.53
C ASN A 414 5.84 74.40 24.62
N GLY A 415 6.62 73.77 23.74
CA GLY A 415 7.61 74.41 22.86
C GLY A 415 9.02 74.51 23.43
N ASP A 416 9.26 74.04 24.65
CA ASP A 416 10.62 73.95 25.21
C ASP A 416 11.44 72.93 24.42
N ARG A 417 12.75 73.15 24.30
CA ARG A 417 13.67 72.25 23.60
C ARG A 417 14.94 72.04 24.41
N TYR A 418 15.24 70.78 24.72
CA TYR A 418 16.51 70.39 25.32
C TYR A 418 17.39 69.69 24.28
N GLU A 419 18.67 70.02 24.25
CA GLU A 419 19.70 69.34 23.48
C GLU A 419 20.90 69.04 24.37
N GLY A 420 21.24 67.76 24.54
CA GLY A 420 22.31 67.35 25.45
C GLY A 420 22.27 65.88 25.80
N MET A 421 22.90 65.53 26.93
CA MET A 421 23.01 64.17 27.41
C MET A 421 21.78 63.70 28.19
N PHE A 422 21.44 62.44 27.99
CA PHE A 422 20.41 61.69 28.70
C PHE A 422 21.04 60.44 29.33
N ALA A 423 20.50 60.01 30.46
CA ALA A 423 20.82 58.72 31.05
C ALA A 423 19.58 58.12 31.69
N LYS A 424 19.31 56.83 31.44
CA LYS A 424 18.18 56.10 32.03
C LYS A 424 16.82 56.80 31.88
N GLY A 425 16.62 57.52 30.77
CA GLY A 425 15.35 58.16 30.41
C GLY A 425 15.17 59.58 30.93
N VAL A 426 16.15 60.15 31.62
CA VAL A 426 16.10 61.54 32.10
C VAL A 426 17.27 62.36 31.56
N ILE A 427 17.10 63.68 31.54
CA ILE A 427 18.19 64.61 31.26
C ILE A 427 19.28 64.43 32.34
N ASP A 428 20.48 64.05 31.92
CA ASP A 428 21.61 63.83 32.83
C ASP A 428 22.94 64.02 32.06
N GLY A 429 23.77 64.97 32.52
CA GLY A 429 25.00 65.39 31.87
C GLY A 429 24.94 66.81 31.29
N GLN A 430 25.83 67.13 30.35
CA GLN A 430 25.87 68.46 29.73
C GLN A 430 24.72 68.66 28.74
N GLY A 431 24.10 69.84 28.75
CA GLY A 431 23.07 70.19 27.78
C GLY A 431 22.57 71.62 27.84
N ARG A 432 21.71 71.95 26.87
CA ARG A 432 21.13 73.26 26.59
C ARG A 432 19.60 73.17 26.54
N MET A 433 18.92 73.80 27.48
CA MET A 433 17.47 74.01 27.47
C MET A 433 17.14 75.38 26.86
N GLN A 434 16.32 75.39 25.82
CA GLN A 434 15.73 76.59 25.21
C GLN A 434 14.24 76.59 25.53
N TYR A 435 13.79 77.56 26.32
CA TYR A 435 12.40 77.68 26.70
C TYR A 435 11.59 78.36 25.60
N ALA A 436 10.29 78.05 25.52
CA ALA A 436 9.37 78.70 24.58
C ALA A 436 9.30 80.23 24.76
N SER A 437 9.64 80.73 25.95
CA SER A 437 9.78 82.17 26.25
C SER A 437 10.98 82.84 25.59
N GLY A 438 11.91 82.06 25.03
CA GLY A 438 13.19 82.51 24.48
C GLY A 438 14.35 82.49 25.49
N ALA A 439 14.10 82.20 26.76
CA ALA A 439 15.16 82.00 27.74
C ALA A 439 16.00 80.76 27.40
N VAL A 440 17.31 80.80 27.69
CA VAL A 440 18.23 79.69 27.45
C VAL A 440 18.99 79.37 28.74
N ARG A 441 19.12 78.08 29.06
CA ARG A 441 19.94 77.57 30.15
C ARG A 441 20.88 76.49 29.63
N GLU A 442 22.17 76.70 29.83
CA GLU A 442 23.24 75.76 29.48
C GLU A 442 23.97 75.34 30.75
N GLY A 443 24.37 74.08 30.85
CA GLY A 443 25.12 73.59 32.00
C GLY A 443 25.01 72.09 32.24
N MET A 444 25.45 71.67 33.42
CA MET A 444 25.31 70.29 33.89
C MET A 444 23.90 70.06 34.47
N TRP A 445 23.31 68.93 34.12
CA TRP A 445 22.04 68.46 34.64
C TRP A 445 22.22 67.11 35.34
N ARG A 446 21.41 66.84 36.37
CA ARG A 446 21.40 65.56 37.09
C ARG A 446 19.96 65.21 37.43
N ASN A 447 19.51 64.02 37.03
CA ASN A 447 18.14 63.56 37.26
C ASN A 447 17.04 64.54 36.79
N GLY A 448 17.23 65.22 35.65
CA GLY A 448 16.26 66.17 35.12
C GLY A 448 16.36 67.58 35.68
N GLU A 449 17.17 67.80 36.72
CA GLU A 449 17.35 69.11 37.34
C GLU A 449 18.71 69.71 36.98
N PRO A 450 18.77 71.02 36.74
CA PRO A 450 20.04 71.67 36.45
C PRO A 450 20.84 71.85 37.75
N VAL A 451 22.12 71.47 37.71
CA VAL A 451 23.03 71.63 38.83
C VAL A 451 23.36 73.12 38.97
N GLU A 452 23.14 73.69 40.15
CA GLU A 452 23.56 75.06 40.42
C GLU A 452 25.09 75.13 40.43
N ASP A 453 25.64 76.04 39.62
CA ASP A 453 27.06 76.38 39.67
C ASP A 453 27.34 77.00 41.05
N THR A 454 27.96 76.24 41.95
CA THR A 454 28.60 76.81 43.12
C THR A 454 29.88 77.50 42.66
N ALA A 455 29.71 78.69 42.08
CA ALA A 455 30.83 79.59 41.84
C ALA A 455 31.55 79.83 43.16
N THR A 456 32.83 79.47 43.18
CA THR A 456 33.80 79.77 44.23
C THR A 456 33.76 81.26 44.55
N PRO A 457 33.62 81.71 45.82
CA PRO A 457 33.69 83.14 46.12
C PRO A 457 35.05 83.70 45.73
N ALA A 458 35.02 84.78 44.97
CA ALA A 458 36.17 85.54 44.54
C ALA A 458 37.08 85.94 45.72
N GLU A 459 38.40 85.84 45.48
CA GLU A 459 39.41 86.52 46.31
C GLU A 459 39.05 87.99 46.46
N VAL A 460 38.83 88.43 47.70
CA VAL A 460 38.94 89.85 48.06
C VAL A 460 40.33 90.04 48.67
N ARG A 461 41.22 90.66 47.90
CA ARG A 461 42.39 91.36 48.42
C ARG A 461 41.91 92.51 49.32
N ALA A 462 42.50 92.63 50.50
CA ALA A 462 42.57 93.89 51.23
C ALA A 462 44.02 94.09 51.66
N ASP A 463 44.49 95.31 51.37
CA ASP A 463 45.86 95.82 51.52
C ASP A 463 46.40 95.83 52.95
#